data_AF-A0A7S1B1L3-F1
#
_entry.id   AF-A0A7S1B1L3-F1
#
_cell.length_a   1.000
_cell.length_b   1.000
_cell.length_c   1.000
_cell.angle_alpha   90.00
_cell.angle_beta   90.00
_cell.angle_gamma   90.00
#
_symmetry.space_group_name_H-M   'P 1'
#
loop_
_entity.id
_entity.type
_entity.pdbx_description
1 polymer ?
#
loop_
_entity_poly.entity_id
_entity_poly.type
_entity_poly.pdbx_seq_one_letter_code
_entity_poly.pdbx_strand_id
1 'polypeptide(L)'
;IVAWFFTAVHEVPMECSVCLEGLQLPEFLEAPCSVRCGRACHLLCVHRWLTTASDGTISSDAAASGLRLIDCQCGKGVFAPICIICRHSILPPAQQMPTCAAPCGRVLAHTQCVQAARAFGARRNCYLCNKPWATH
;
A
#
# COMPACT_ATOMS: atom_id res chain seq x y z
N ILE A 1 33.98 7.79 -28.56
CA ILE A 1 33.27 8.67 -27.60
C ILE A 1 31.93 8.00 -27.33
N VAL A 2 31.77 7.33 -26.18
CA VAL A 2 30.52 6.64 -25.81
C VAL A 2 29.64 7.67 -25.11
N ALA A 3 28.57 8.09 -25.77
CA ALA A 3 27.59 9.00 -25.21
C ALA A 3 26.75 8.25 -24.17
N TRP A 4 26.91 8.63 -22.90
CA TRP A 4 26.06 8.17 -21.82
C TRP A 4 24.70 8.87 -21.95
N PHE A 5 23.69 8.15 -22.42
CA PHE A 5 22.31 8.59 -22.29
C PHE A 5 21.89 8.39 -20.84
N PHE A 6 22.12 9.39 -20.01
CA PHE A 6 21.38 9.52 -18.76
C PHE A 6 19.94 9.84 -19.15
N THR A 7 19.09 8.82 -19.19
CA THR A 7 17.65 9.03 -19.15
C THR A 7 17.37 9.73 -17.82
N ALA A 8 17.16 11.05 -17.88
CA ALA A 8 16.57 11.79 -16.78
C ALA A 8 15.20 11.15 -16.52
N VAL A 9 15.15 10.25 -15.53
CA VAL A 9 13.88 9.83 -14.94
C VAL A 9 13.33 11.12 -14.35
N HIS A 10 12.32 11.68 -15.00
CA HIS A 10 11.63 12.86 -14.52
C HIS A 10 11.08 12.48 -13.14
N GLU A 11 11.78 12.89 -12.08
CA GLU A 11 11.33 12.73 -10.70
C GLU A 11 10.13 13.65 -10.52
N VAL A 12 8.96 13.17 -10.92
CA VAL A 12 7.71 13.81 -10.54
C VAL A 12 7.71 13.77 -9.01
N PRO A 13 7.69 14.91 -8.30
CA PRO A 13 7.51 14.90 -6.86
C PRO A 13 6.10 14.38 -6.62
N MET A 14 5.99 13.10 -6.27
CA MET A 14 4.72 12.47 -6.00
C MET A 14 4.31 12.93 -4.60
N GLU A 15 3.59 14.03 -4.51
CA GLU A 15 3.02 14.47 -3.23
C GLU A 15 1.83 13.58 -2.85
N CYS A 16 1.66 13.34 -1.56
CA CYS A 16 0.50 12.64 -1.03
C CYS A 16 -0.76 13.45 -1.33
N SER A 17 -1.73 12.85 -2.02
CA SER A 17 -2.97 13.55 -2.40
C SER A 17 -3.87 13.94 -1.22
N VAL A 18 -3.54 13.50 0.01
CA VAL A 18 -4.31 13.80 1.23
C VAL A 18 -3.65 14.89 2.07
N CYS A 19 -2.37 14.76 2.41
CA CYS A 19 -1.67 15.73 3.26
C CYS A 19 -0.77 16.71 2.50
N LEU A 20 -0.61 16.52 1.18
CA LEU A 20 0.25 17.33 0.30
C LEU A 20 1.74 17.31 0.67
N GLU A 21 2.17 16.40 1.54
CA GLU A 21 3.58 16.16 1.83
C GLU A 21 4.20 15.23 0.78
N GLY A 22 5.50 15.38 0.49
CA GLY A 22 6.20 14.54 -0.48
C GLY A 22 6.24 13.05 -0.10
N LEU A 23 6.02 12.16 -1.06
CA LEU A 23 6.22 10.73 -0.90
C LEU A 23 7.71 10.42 -1.08
N GLN A 24 8.35 10.03 0.03
CA GLN A 24 9.78 9.71 0.07
C GLN A 24 10.05 8.20 0.12
N LEU A 25 9.01 7.40 0.35
CA LEU A 25 9.15 5.94 0.45
C LEU A 25 8.82 5.27 -0.90
N PRO A 26 9.39 4.08 -1.15
CA PRO A 26 8.97 3.25 -2.28
C PRO A 26 7.46 3.00 -2.31
N GLU A 27 6.90 2.85 -3.51
CA GLU A 27 5.45 2.68 -3.76
C GLU A 27 4.77 1.60 -2.89
N PHE A 28 5.48 0.51 -2.57
CA PHE A 28 4.95 -0.59 -1.74
C PHE A 28 4.88 -0.28 -0.24
N LEU A 29 5.39 0.87 0.19
CA LEU A 29 5.23 1.45 1.52
C LEU A 29 4.24 2.62 1.52
N GLU A 30 3.71 2.96 0.35
CA GLU A 30 2.69 3.97 0.15
C GLU A 30 1.39 3.30 -0.32
N ALA A 31 0.36 4.11 -0.56
CA ALA A 31 -0.93 3.69 -1.09
C ALA A 31 -1.15 4.34 -2.47
N PRO A 32 -0.61 3.76 -3.55
CA PRO A 32 -0.86 4.25 -4.90
C PRO A 32 -2.32 4.02 -5.32
N CYS A 33 -2.73 4.76 -6.35
CA CYS A 33 -3.99 4.52 -7.02
C CYS A 33 -4.03 3.11 -7.61
N SER A 34 -5.12 2.37 -7.36
CA SER A 34 -5.31 1.00 -7.82
C SER A 34 -5.26 0.81 -9.34
N VAL A 35 -5.55 1.86 -10.12
CA VAL A 35 -5.43 1.87 -11.58
C VAL A 35 -4.12 2.50 -12.07
N ARG A 36 -3.18 2.79 -11.16
CA ARG A 36 -1.83 3.31 -11.42
C ARG A 36 -1.81 4.59 -12.27
N CYS A 37 -2.72 5.52 -12.01
CA CYS A 37 -2.78 6.80 -12.71
C CYS A 37 -1.64 7.78 -12.37
N GLY A 38 -0.57 7.34 -11.69
CA GLY A 38 0.51 8.20 -11.21
C GLY A 38 0.17 9.04 -9.98
N ARG A 39 -0.84 8.69 -9.18
CA ARG A 39 -1.12 9.34 -7.89
C ARG A 39 -0.99 8.35 -6.74
N ALA A 40 -0.60 8.84 -5.57
CA ALA A 40 -0.46 8.04 -4.36
C ALA A 40 -0.74 8.86 -3.09
N CYS A 41 -0.96 8.16 -1.98
CA CYS A 41 -1.08 8.72 -0.63
C CYS A 41 -0.16 7.98 0.33
N HIS A 42 0.17 8.60 1.47
CA HIS A 42 0.82 7.86 2.54
C HIS A 42 -0.08 6.75 3.03
N LEU A 43 0.51 5.58 3.31
CA LEU A 43 -0.23 4.47 3.89
C LEU A 43 -0.88 4.86 5.23
N LEU A 44 -0.21 5.73 6.00
CA LEU A 44 -0.74 6.29 7.25
C LEU A 44 -1.96 7.19 7.01
N CYS A 45 -2.00 7.99 5.95
CA CYS A 45 -3.16 8.82 5.59
C CYS A 45 -4.37 7.93 5.27
N VAL A 46 -4.15 6.86 4.49
CA VAL A 46 -5.20 5.88 4.17
C VAL A 46 -5.69 5.15 5.43
N HIS A 47 -4.79 4.74 6.32
CA HIS A 47 -5.17 4.10 7.58
C HIS A 47 -5.96 5.02 8.51
N ARG A 48 -5.53 6.28 8.67
CA ARG A 48 -6.29 7.26 9.47
C ARG A 48 -7.70 7.44 8.92
N TRP A 49 -7.85 7.58 7.60
CA TRP A 49 -9.15 7.71 6.95
C TRP A 49 -10.08 6.52 7.20
N LEU A 50 -9.54 5.29 7.11
CA LEU A 50 -10.26 4.06 7.42
C LEU A 50 -10.75 4.04 8.88
N THR A 51 -9.96 4.58 9.82
CA THR A 51 -10.31 4.61 11.25
C THR A 51 -11.26 5.75 11.63
N THR A 52 -11.19 6.91 10.98
CA THR A 52 -12.02 8.09 11.32
C THR A 52 -13.44 8.00 10.74
N ALA A 53 -13.66 7.24 9.66
CA ALA A 53 -15.00 7.06 9.10
C ALA A 53 -15.93 6.21 9.99
N SER A 54 -15.38 5.54 11.02
CA SER A 54 -16.14 4.74 11.99
C SER A 54 -17.07 5.57 12.90
N ASP A 55 -16.90 6.90 12.96
CA ASP A 55 -17.64 7.80 13.84
C ASP A 55 -19.01 8.24 13.27
N GLY A 56 -19.63 7.41 12.44
CA GLY A 56 -21.08 7.43 12.17
C GLY A 56 -21.64 8.57 11.32
N THR A 57 -20.81 9.42 10.70
CA THR A 57 -21.29 10.58 9.92
C THR A 57 -21.06 10.49 8.40
N ILE A 58 -20.40 9.45 7.90
CA ILE A 58 -20.20 9.25 6.45
C ILE A 58 -20.41 7.78 6.10
N SER A 59 -21.31 7.52 5.17
CA SER A 59 -21.77 6.21 4.69
C SER A 59 -20.62 5.21 4.50
N SER A 60 -20.68 4.10 5.24
CA SER A 60 -19.87 2.91 4.99
C SER A 60 -20.39 2.21 3.74
N ASP A 61 -19.53 2.02 2.72
CA ASP A 61 -19.91 1.28 1.53
C ASP A 61 -20.09 -0.21 1.90
N ALA A 62 -21.34 -0.66 1.97
CA ALA A 62 -21.69 -2.04 2.30
C ALA A 62 -21.03 -3.06 1.36
N ALA A 63 -20.72 -2.66 0.12
CA ALA A 63 -20.02 -3.48 -0.88
C ALA A 63 -18.56 -3.81 -0.49
N ALA A 64 -17.95 -3.04 0.41
CA ALA A 64 -16.58 -3.23 0.86
C ALA A 64 -16.49 -3.87 2.27
N SER A 65 -17.56 -4.53 2.72
CA SER A 65 -17.65 -5.11 4.07
C SER A 65 -17.38 -4.08 5.19
N GLY A 66 -17.77 -2.82 4.97
CA GLY A 66 -17.57 -1.72 5.93
C GLY A 66 -16.20 -1.03 5.86
N LEU A 67 -15.28 -1.44 4.97
CA LEU A 67 -13.99 -0.77 4.76
C LEU A 67 -14.10 0.30 3.68
N ARG A 68 -13.96 1.58 4.03
CA ARG A 68 -14.00 2.69 3.06
C ARG A 68 -12.60 3.06 2.55
N LEU A 69 -12.29 2.73 1.31
CA LEU A 69 -11.06 3.22 0.66
C LEU A 69 -11.22 4.69 0.25
N ILE A 70 -10.09 5.40 0.08
CA ILE A 70 -10.10 6.78 -0.42
C ILE A 70 -10.17 6.75 -1.95
N ASP A 71 -11.19 7.37 -2.54
CA ASP A 71 -11.27 7.53 -3.98
C ASP A 71 -10.09 8.36 -4.52
N CYS A 72 -9.51 7.89 -5.61
CA CYS A 72 -8.52 8.66 -6.34
C CYS A 72 -9.23 9.65 -7.26
N GLN A 73 -8.68 10.87 -7.34
CA GLN A 73 -9.21 11.94 -8.20
C GLN A 73 -9.22 11.61 -9.70
N CYS A 74 -8.59 10.51 -10.13
CA CYS A 74 -8.73 10.03 -11.52
C CYS A 74 -10.11 9.42 -11.83
N GLY A 75 -10.95 9.20 -10.81
CA GLY A 75 -12.34 8.75 -10.93
C GLY A 75 -12.54 7.26 -11.24
N LYS A 76 -11.47 6.50 -11.49
CA LYS A 76 -11.54 5.06 -11.82
C LYS A 76 -10.89 4.14 -10.78
N GLY A 77 -10.21 4.71 -9.79
CA GLY A 77 -9.45 3.93 -8.82
C GLY A 77 -9.50 4.54 -7.43
N VAL A 78 -8.92 3.81 -6.50
CA VAL A 78 -8.86 4.14 -5.07
C VAL A 78 -7.42 4.04 -4.58
N PHE A 79 -7.06 4.79 -3.55
CA PHE A 79 -5.75 4.65 -2.91
C PHE A 79 -5.75 3.41 -2.02
N ALA A 80 -4.93 2.43 -2.39
CA ALA A 80 -4.90 1.13 -1.74
C ALA A 80 -3.47 0.67 -1.49
N PRO A 81 -3.20 -0.05 -0.38
CA PRO A 81 -1.89 -0.64 -0.14
C PRO A 81 -1.54 -1.65 -1.23
N ILE A 82 -0.24 -1.86 -1.48
CA ILE A 82 0.24 -2.91 -2.39
C ILE A 82 0.71 -4.13 -1.59
N CYS A 83 0.32 -5.33 -2.04
CA CYS A 83 0.88 -6.55 -1.51
C CYS A 83 2.37 -6.67 -1.91
N ILE A 84 3.25 -6.76 -0.92
CA ILE A 84 4.70 -6.87 -1.16
C ILE A 84 5.10 -8.13 -1.95
N ILE A 85 4.25 -9.17 -1.95
CA ILE A 85 4.51 -10.46 -2.58
C ILE A 85 4.12 -10.44 -4.05
N CYS A 86 2.85 -10.18 -4.35
CA CYS A 86 2.33 -10.23 -5.72
C CYS A 86 2.31 -8.87 -6.43
N ARG A 87 2.61 -7.77 -5.74
CA ARG A 87 2.61 -6.39 -6.26
C ARG A 87 1.27 -5.87 -6.80
N HIS A 88 0.18 -6.57 -6.47
CA HIS A 88 -1.18 -6.10 -6.75
C HIS A 88 -1.72 -5.29 -5.57
N SER A 89 -2.62 -4.35 -5.87
CA SER A 89 -3.35 -3.59 -4.85
C SER A 89 -4.20 -4.51 -3.98
N ILE A 90 -4.19 -4.26 -2.69
CA ILE A 90 -5.02 -4.93 -1.70
C ILE A 90 -6.35 -4.17 -1.64
N LEU A 91 -7.34 -4.69 -2.34
CA LEU A 91 -8.70 -4.13 -2.39
C LEU A 91 -9.67 -5.06 -1.66
N PRO A 92 -10.69 -4.53 -0.96
CA PRO A 92 -11.80 -5.33 -0.46
C PRO A 92 -12.38 -6.23 -1.58
N PRO A 93 -12.78 -7.47 -1.27
CA PRO A 93 -12.81 -8.11 0.06
C PRO A 93 -11.48 -8.78 0.46
N ALA A 94 -10.38 -8.56 -0.27
CA ALA A 94 -9.12 -9.23 0.00
C ALA A 94 -8.60 -8.87 1.40
N GLN A 95 -8.34 -9.91 2.20
CA GLN A 95 -7.75 -9.75 3.53
C GLN A 95 -6.25 -9.48 3.42
N GLN A 96 -5.76 -8.67 4.36
CA GLN A 96 -4.35 -8.33 4.47
C GLN A 96 -3.82 -8.60 5.86
N MET A 97 -2.51 -8.79 5.93
CA MET A 97 -1.79 -8.86 7.20
C MET A 97 -0.41 -8.21 7.07
N PRO A 98 0.13 -7.68 8.18
CA PRO A 98 1.50 -7.20 8.21
C PRO A 98 2.45 -8.38 8.02
N THR A 99 3.52 -8.16 7.25
CA THR A 99 4.54 -9.20 7.09
C THR A 99 5.47 -9.30 8.30
N CYS A 100 5.47 -8.35 9.22
CA CYS A 100 6.31 -8.41 10.42
C CYS A 100 5.57 -7.86 11.64
N ALA A 101 5.98 -8.31 12.83
CA ALA A 101 5.38 -7.87 14.09
C ALA A 101 5.53 -6.35 14.32
N ALA A 102 4.69 -5.82 15.21
CA ALA A 102 4.86 -4.49 15.77
C ALA A 102 6.27 -4.34 16.39
N PRO A 103 6.89 -3.14 16.37
CA PRO A 103 6.32 -1.86 15.93
C PRO A 103 6.41 -1.59 14.43
N CYS A 104 6.98 -2.51 13.64
CA CYS A 104 7.17 -2.27 12.21
C CYS A 104 5.83 -2.32 11.46
N GLY A 105 5.19 -3.49 11.34
CA GLY A 105 3.80 -3.66 10.88
C GLY A 105 3.34 -3.00 9.56
N ARG A 106 4.21 -2.26 8.87
CA ARG A 106 3.86 -1.33 7.77
C ARG A 106 3.91 -1.97 6.40
N VAL A 107 4.67 -3.06 6.25
CA VAL A 107 4.71 -3.83 5.00
C VAL A 107 3.54 -4.79 5.02
N LEU A 108 2.63 -4.64 4.07
CA LEU A 108 1.39 -5.41 4.00
C LEU A 108 1.47 -6.45 2.87
N ALA A 109 0.76 -7.56 3.08
CA ALA A 109 0.57 -8.59 2.06
C ALA A 109 -0.84 -9.17 2.15
N HIS A 110 -1.34 -9.71 1.04
CA HIS A 110 -2.54 -10.56 1.09
C HIS A 110 -2.30 -11.74 2.02
N THR A 111 -3.29 -12.08 2.84
CA THR A 111 -3.23 -13.25 3.73
C THR A 111 -2.90 -14.53 2.94
N GLN A 112 -3.50 -14.70 1.75
CA GLN A 112 -3.24 -15.84 0.86
C GLN A 112 -1.79 -15.87 0.35
N CYS A 113 -1.22 -14.72 -0.01
CA CYS A 113 0.16 -14.66 -0.45
C CYS A 113 1.13 -15.02 0.68
N VAL A 114 0.84 -14.61 1.93
CA VAL A 114 1.65 -14.98 3.10
C VAL A 114 1.53 -16.49 3.38
N GLN A 115 0.33 -17.05 3.31
CA GLN A 115 0.10 -18.50 3.46
C GLN A 115 0.87 -19.31 2.41
N ALA A 116 0.83 -18.89 1.14
CA ALA A 116 1.60 -19.52 0.08
C ALA A 116 3.10 -19.44 0.34
N ALA A 117 3.62 -18.26 0.70
CA ALA A 117 5.04 -18.09 1.03
C ALA A 117 5.49 -19.01 2.17
N ARG A 118 4.64 -19.20 3.21
CA ARG A 118 4.89 -20.14 4.31
C ARG A 118 4.91 -21.58 3.83
N ALA A 119 3.94 -21.99 3.02
CA ALA A 119 3.85 -23.36 2.49
C ALA A 119 5.08 -23.74 1.65
N PHE A 120 5.65 -22.79 0.89
CA PHE A 120 6.88 -22.99 0.12
C PHE A 120 8.17 -22.78 0.93
N GLY A 121 8.09 -22.46 2.22
CA GLY A 121 9.26 -22.16 3.05
C GLY A 121 10.04 -20.93 2.56
N ALA A 122 9.40 -20.03 1.82
CA ALA A 122 10.04 -18.84 1.27
C ALA A 122 10.42 -17.87 2.39
N ARG A 123 11.71 -17.73 2.66
CA ARG A 123 12.22 -16.80 3.67
C ARG A 123 12.51 -15.45 3.03
N ARG A 124 11.84 -14.41 3.54
CA ARG A 124 12.09 -13.01 3.20
C ARG A 124 12.06 -12.18 4.47
N ASN A 125 12.80 -11.09 4.46
CA ASN A 125 12.82 -10.12 5.55
C ASN A 125 12.02 -8.87 5.16
N CYS A 126 11.44 -8.20 6.17
CA CYS A 126 10.79 -6.92 5.98
C CYS A 126 11.83 -5.87 5.52
N TYR A 127 11.50 -5.12 4.47
CA TYR A 127 12.40 -4.10 3.93
C TYR A 127 12.70 -2.96 4.92
N LEU A 128 11.79 -2.70 5.87
CA LEU A 128 11.94 -1.63 6.85
C LEU A 128 12.71 -2.03 8.11
N CYS A 129 12.44 -3.22 8.66
CA CYS A 129 13.00 -3.64 9.95
C CYS A 129 13.93 -4.86 9.88
N ASN A 130 14.12 -5.42 8.69
CA ASN A 130 14.91 -6.62 8.42
C ASN A 130 14.51 -7.87 9.22
N LYS A 131 13.35 -7.86 9.90
CA LYS A 131 12.82 -9.04 10.59
C LYS A 131 12.20 -10.02 9.58
N PRO A 132 12.28 -11.33 9.83
CA PRO A 132 11.69 -12.34 8.96
C PRO A 132 10.18 -12.16 8.83
N TRP A 133 9.65 -12.51 7.67
CA TRP A 133 8.22 -12.43 7.43
C TRP A 133 7.43 -13.43 8.27
N ALA A 134 6.41 -12.95 8.96
CA ALA A 134 5.34 -13.71 9.56
C ALA A 134 5.82 -14.92 10.39
N THR A 135 6.77 -14.70 11.31
CA THR A 135 7.31 -15.72 12.23
C THR A 135 6.40 -16.03 13.43
N HIS A 136 5.10 -15.78 13.30
CA HIS A 136 4.08 -16.18 14.27
C HIS A 136 3.38 -17.44 13.81
#